data_AF-A0A6L5HMG4-F1
#
_entry.id   AF-A0A6L5HMG4-F1
#
_cell.length_a   1.000
_cell.length_b   1.000
_cell.length_c   1.000
_cell.angle_alpha   90.00
_cell.angle_beta   90.00
_cell.angle_gamma   90.00
#
_symmetry.space_group_name_H-M   'P 1'
#
loop_
_entity.id
_entity.type
_entity.pdbx_description
1 polymer ?
#
loop_
_entity_poly.entity_id
_entity_poly.type
_entity_poly.pdbx_seq_one_letter_code
_entity_poly.pdbx_strand_id
1 'polypeptide(L)'
;MGPLNCLIAVLGVLYLIAWYFQQTSMQNFLSNCCWSKSRASDINPITSDAQQDELNRLYSILYTPRVSFESSVPNSVMSSLQSGLTSSSIKTLTVDLPGAEPSNAHLDISMIGNPLDTVAMRERIKNGEGKYSREEPMQEIGGSWIQTSRCEWIPHTQGQGLRLSGSFNTVPNVFGSLPTKVSLRLRFQTPLTSMLGALNFVGGEQGVAFTLSAATGVVALRNDPAPELDKAERYRLGDQQFSVFLQPGVQR
;
A
#
# COMPACT_ATOMS: atom_id res chain seq x y z
N MET A 1 -59.57 -6.09 2.72
CA MET A 1 -58.12 -6.33 2.58
C MET A 1 -57.65 -6.96 3.89
N GLY A 2 -57.42 -8.28 3.93
CA GLY A 2 -57.23 -9.02 5.18
C GLY A 2 -55.86 -8.77 5.85
N PRO A 3 -55.72 -9.11 7.15
CA PRO A 3 -54.50 -8.91 7.93
C PRO A 3 -53.27 -9.60 7.33
N LEU A 4 -53.46 -10.69 6.58
CA LEU A 4 -52.41 -11.40 5.86
C LEU A 4 -51.76 -10.56 4.74
N ASN A 5 -52.56 -9.79 3.99
CA ASN A 5 -52.03 -8.91 2.93
C ASN A 5 -51.21 -7.75 3.51
N CYS A 6 -51.56 -7.29 4.72
CA CYS A 6 -50.81 -6.25 5.41
C CYS A 6 -49.43 -6.78 5.85
N LEU A 7 -49.37 -8.00 6.38
CA LEU A 7 -48.10 -8.66 6.73
C LEU A 7 -47.20 -8.88 5.51
N ILE A 8 -47.77 -9.33 4.38
CA ILE A 8 -47.01 -9.53 3.13
C ILE A 8 -46.49 -8.20 2.60
N ALA A 9 -47.29 -7.12 2.67
CA ALA A 9 -46.85 -5.80 2.26
C ALA A 9 -45.71 -5.26 3.15
N VAL A 10 -45.81 -5.43 4.48
CA VAL A 10 -44.75 -5.03 5.42
C VAL A 10 -43.46 -5.83 5.18
N LEU A 11 -43.56 -7.15 4.98
CA LEU A 11 -42.42 -7.99 4.64
C LEU A 11 -41.79 -7.62 3.29
N GLY A 12 -42.60 -7.30 2.28
CA GLY A 12 -42.12 -6.83 0.98
C GLY A 12 -41.39 -5.49 1.06
N VAL A 13 -41.90 -4.56 1.86
CA VAL A 13 -41.24 -3.26 2.10
C VAL A 13 -39.93 -3.45 2.88
N LEU A 14 -39.92 -4.28 3.92
CA LEU A 14 -38.70 -4.62 4.67
C LEU A 14 -37.65 -5.29 3.78
N TYR A 15 -38.07 -6.18 2.88
CA TYR A 15 -37.19 -6.80 1.91
C TYR A 15 -36.60 -5.78 0.93
N LEU A 16 -37.40 -4.85 0.41
CA LEU A 16 -36.91 -3.79 -0.49
C LEU A 16 -35.94 -2.83 0.23
N ILE A 17 -36.21 -2.50 1.49
CA ILE A 17 -35.32 -1.68 2.32
C ILE A 17 -34.00 -2.44 2.54
N ALA A 18 -34.06 -3.70 2.95
CA ALA A 18 -32.87 -4.53 3.15
C ALA A 18 -32.06 -4.69 1.86
N TRP A 19 -32.72 -4.93 0.72
CA TRP A 19 -32.10 -5.03 -0.61
C TRP A 19 -31.44 -3.72 -1.04
N TYR A 20 -32.10 -2.59 -0.81
CA TYR A 20 -31.56 -1.26 -1.12
C TYR A 20 -30.30 -0.95 -0.29
N PHE A 21 -30.30 -1.30 1.01
CA PHE A 21 -29.13 -1.18 1.87
C PHE A 21 -28.06 -2.26 1.61
N GLN A 22 -28.41 -3.36 0.93
CA GLN A 22 -27.51 -4.44 0.55
C GLN A 22 -26.85 -4.27 -0.82
N GLN A 23 -27.03 -3.15 -1.54
CA GLN A 23 -26.15 -2.82 -2.66
C GLN A 23 -24.71 -2.75 -2.13
N THR A 24 -24.01 -3.88 -2.23
CA THR A 24 -22.70 -4.05 -1.62
C THR A 24 -21.73 -3.03 -2.23
N SER A 25 -20.83 -2.51 -1.41
CA SER A 25 -19.74 -1.65 -1.88
C SER A 25 -18.99 -2.25 -3.08
N MET A 26 -18.91 -3.57 -3.16
CA MET A 26 -18.39 -4.32 -4.29
C MET A 26 -19.21 -4.14 -5.58
N GLN A 27 -20.54 -4.24 -5.54
CA GLN A 27 -21.38 -4.03 -6.72
C GLN A 27 -21.27 -2.59 -7.25
N ASN A 28 -21.20 -1.60 -6.34
CA ASN A 28 -20.98 -0.20 -6.71
C ASN A 28 -19.57 0.07 -7.26
N PHE A 29 -18.56 -0.63 -6.74
CA PHE A 29 -17.21 -0.55 -7.28
C PHE A 29 -17.13 -1.16 -8.68
N LEU A 30 -17.69 -2.37 -8.85
CA LEU A 30 -17.72 -3.05 -10.15
C LEU A 30 -18.54 -2.27 -11.17
N SER A 31 -19.69 -1.69 -10.82
CA SER A 31 -20.49 -0.91 -11.78
C SER A 31 -19.78 0.34 -12.30
N ASN A 32 -18.87 0.92 -11.51
CA ASN A 32 -18.08 2.09 -11.89
C ASN A 32 -16.72 1.75 -12.52
N CYS A 33 -16.27 0.49 -12.42
CA CYS A 33 -14.98 0.06 -12.95
C CYS A 33 -15.02 -0.11 -14.48
N CYS A 34 -14.01 0.45 -15.17
CA CYS A 34 -13.87 0.31 -16.63
C CYS A 34 -13.77 -1.15 -17.09
N TRP A 35 -13.10 -2.02 -16.32
CA TRP A 35 -13.01 -3.45 -16.62
C TRP A 35 -14.39 -4.10 -16.67
N SER A 36 -15.23 -3.85 -15.66
CA SER A 36 -16.58 -4.41 -15.58
C SER A 36 -17.48 -3.90 -16.70
N LYS A 37 -17.40 -2.60 -17.04
CA LYS A 37 -18.14 -2.04 -18.20
C LYS A 37 -17.70 -2.67 -19.52
N SER A 38 -16.40 -2.85 -19.70
CA SER A 38 -15.84 -3.53 -20.89
C SER A 38 -16.26 -4.99 -20.94
N ARG A 39 -16.25 -5.70 -19.80
CA ARG A 39 -16.67 -7.10 -19.72
C ARG A 39 -18.17 -7.26 -19.95
N ALA A 40 -19.00 -6.36 -19.44
CA ALA A 40 -20.44 -6.36 -19.65
C ALA A 40 -20.83 -6.13 -21.12
N SER A 41 -19.98 -5.47 -21.92
CA SER A 41 -20.19 -5.32 -23.36
C SER A 41 -19.85 -6.56 -24.18
N ASP A 42 -19.06 -7.50 -23.65
CA ASP A 42 -18.65 -8.73 -24.32
C ASP A 42 -19.40 -9.94 -23.75
N ILE A 43 -20.47 -10.34 -24.44
CA ILE A 43 -21.38 -11.43 -24.04
C ILE A 43 -20.90 -12.78 -24.60
N ASN A 44 -19.77 -12.80 -25.32
CA ASN A 44 -19.26 -14.05 -25.90
C ASN A 44 -18.88 -15.05 -24.80
N PRO A 45 -19.14 -16.35 -25.01
CA PRO A 45 -18.74 -17.39 -24.07
C PRO A 45 -17.22 -17.38 -23.91
N ILE A 46 -16.78 -17.31 -22.66
CA ILE A 46 -15.36 -17.29 -22.31
C ILE A 46 -14.83 -18.73 -22.37
N THR A 47 -13.75 -18.95 -23.12
CA THR A 47 -13.03 -20.23 -23.11
C THR A 47 -12.41 -20.50 -21.73
N SER A 48 -12.16 -21.75 -21.37
CA SER A 48 -11.62 -22.11 -20.04
C SER A 48 -10.33 -21.35 -19.69
N ASP A 49 -9.44 -21.15 -20.66
CA ASP A 49 -8.16 -20.47 -20.44
C ASP A 49 -8.36 -18.97 -20.22
N ALA A 50 -9.25 -18.35 -20.98
CA ALA A 50 -9.59 -16.93 -20.82
C ALA A 50 -10.40 -16.66 -19.53
N GLN A 51 -11.09 -17.65 -18.97
CA GLN A 51 -11.77 -17.51 -17.68
C GLN A 51 -10.76 -17.31 -16.54
N GLN A 52 -9.66 -18.06 -16.55
CA GLN A 52 -8.61 -17.92 -15.56
C GLN A 52 -7.92 -16.57 -15.65
N ASP A 53 -7.67 -16.08 -16.88
CA ASP A 53 -7.06 -14.77 -17.10
C ASP A 53 -7.96 -13.61 -16.66
N GLU A 54 -9.27 -13.68 -16.95
CA GLU A 54 -10.24 -12.68 -16.48
C GLU A 54 -10.37 -12.69 -14.96
N LEU A 55 -10.39 -13.88 -14.37
CA LEU A 55 -10.42 -14.04 -12.93
C LEU A 55 -9.16 -13.45 -12.29
N ASN A 56 -7.97 -13.75 -12.82
CA ASN A 56 -6.71 -13.19 -12.38
C ASN A 56 -6.70 -11.65 -12.47
N ARG A 57 -7.25 -11.08 -13.55
CA ARG A 57 -7.41 -9.61 -13.69
C ARG A 57 -8.31 -9.03 -12.62
N LEU A 58 -9.48 -9.64 -12.38
CA LEU A 58 -10.38 -9.20 -11.31
C LEU A 58 -9.70 -9.25 -9.94
N TYR A 59 -8.96 -10.33 -9.66
CA TYR A 59 -8.17 -10.44 -8.43
C TYR A 59 -7.14 -9.34 -8.31
N SER A 60 -6.41 -9.03 -9.37
CA SER A 60 -5.45 -7.93 -9.36
C SER A 60 -6.13 -6.61 -9.00
N ILE A 61 -7.33 -6.33 -9.54
CA ILE A 61 -8.06 -5.09 -9.24
C ILE A 61 -8.53 -5.04 -7.78
N LEU A 62 -9.05 -6.15 -7.25
CA LEU A 62 -9.65 -6.20 -5.92
C LEU A 62 -8.62 -6.20 -4.79
N TYR A 63 -7.50 -6.90 -4.98
CA TYR A 63 -6.52 -7.17 -3.93
C TYR A 63 -5.20 -6.39 -4.11
N THR A 64 -5.13 -5.46 -5.07
CA THR A 64 -3.97 -4.56 -5.19
C THR A 64 -3.74 -3.80 -3.88
N PRO A 65 -2.55 -3.92 -3.27
CA PRO A 65 -2.18 -3.12 -2.11
C PRO A 65 -2.32 -1.63 -2.42
N ARG A 66 -2.82 -0.85 -1.46
CA ARG A 66 -2.95 0.60 -1.59
C ARG A 66 -1.94 1.26 -0.69
N VAL A 67 -1.24 2.25 -1.22
CA VAL A 67 -0.21 2.98 -0.48
C VAL A 67 -0.63 4.44 -0.37
N SER A 68 -0.52 4.98 0.83
CA SER A 68 -0.74 6.41 1.10
C SER A 68 0.32 6.91 2.08
N PHE A 69 0.53 8.21 2.10
CA PHE A 69 1.53 8.83 2.98
C PHE A 69 1.07 10.19 3.46
N GLU A 70 1.58 10.61 4.61
CA GLU A 70 1.46 11.99 5.06
C GLU A 70 2.80 12.70 4.89
N SER A 71 2.77 13.89 4.32
CA SER A 71 3.94 14.75 4.21
C SER A 71 3.98 15.75 5.35
N SER A 72 5.20 16.07 5.80
CA SER A 72 5.46 17.24 6.62
C SER A 72 6.04 18.33 5.72
N VAL A 73 5.32 19.44 5.61
CA VAL A 73 5.89 20.67 5.06
C VAL A 73 6.70 21.31 6.18
N PRO A 74 7.97 21.70 5.96
CA PRO A 74 8.68 22.49 6.96
C PRO A 74 7.92 23.81 7.15
N ASN A 75 7.49 24.09 8.39
CA ASN A 75 6.95 25.40 8.75
C ASN A 75 8.03 26.46 8.47
N SER A 76 7.86 27.22 7.39
CA SER A 76 8.76 28.31 7.04
C SER A 76 8.50 29.50 7.97
N VAL A 77 9.05 29.46 9.19
CA VAL A 77 9.39 30.70 9.91
C VAL A 77 10.76 31.12 9.40
N MET A 78 10.79 31.77 8.25
CA MET A 78 12.04 32.10 7.59
C MET A 78 12.62 33.40 8.17
N SER A 79 13.68 33.24 8.97
CA SER A 79 14.76 34.22 9.07
C SER A 79 15.39 34.37 7.68
N SER A 80 15.58 35.61 7.25
CA SER A 80 15.79 36.08 5.87
C SER A 80 17.11 35.68 5.18
N LEU A 81 17.76 34.57 5.55
CA LEU A 81 19.12 34.25 5.10
C LEU A 81 19.33 32.86 4.50
N GLN A 82 18.30 32.03 4.34
CA GLN A 82 18.44 30.69 3.74
C GLN A 82 17.45 30.49 2.59
N SER A 83 17.90 30.81 1.37
CA SER A 83 17.27 30.33 0.14
C SER A 83 17.60 28.84 -0.04
N GLY A 84 16.90 27.99 0.71
CA GLY A 84 16.95 26.54 0.57
C GLY A 84 15.61 26.04 0.07
N LEU A 85 15.59 25.29 -1.03
CA LEU A 85 14.42 24.57 -1.53
C LEU A 85 13.77 23.80 -0.36
N THR A 86 12.59 24.23 0.06
CA THR A 86 11.81 23.57 1.10
C THR A 86 11.16 22.32 0.51
N SER A 87 11.89 21.21 0.49
CA SER A 87 11.33 19.92 0.08
C SER A 87 10.47 19.35 1.21
N SER A 88 9.19 19.11 0.92
CA SER A 88 8.29 18.38 1.82
C SER A 88 8.79 16.97 2.03
N SER A 89 8.91 16.58 3.30
CA SER A 89 9.40 15.26 3.68
C SER A 89 8.24 14.31 3.93
N ILE A 90 8.45 13.01 3.77
CA ILE A 90 7.46 11.98 4.04
C ILE A 90 7.57 11.60 5.52
N LYS A 91 6.48 11.79 6.27
CA LYS A 91 6.43 11.56 7.71
C LYS A 91 5.93 10.16 8.05
N THR A 92 4.82 9.76 7.43
CA THR A 92 4.19 8.47 7.69
C THR A 92 3.88 7.78 6.37
N LEU A 93 3.93 6.46 6.40
CA LEU A 93 3.55 5.59 5.29
C LEU A 93 2.48 4.63 5.80
N THR A 94 1.41 4.50 5.01
CA THR A 94 0.32 3.55 5.25
C THR A 94 0.19 2.62 4.05
N VAL A 95 0.11 1.33 4.33
CA VAL A 95 -0.06 0.25 3.35
C VAL A 95 -1.32 -0.52 3.72
N ASP A 96 -2.34 -0.41 2.88
CA ASP A 96 -3.58 -1.18 3.00
C ASP A 96 -3.47 -2.45 2.17
N LEU A 97 -3.80 -3.58 2.79
CA LEU A 97 -3.76 -4.93 2.25
C LEU A 97 -5.20 -5.47 2.22
N PRO A 98 -5.93 -5.26 1.11
CA PRO A 98 -7.32 -5.70 1.01
C PRO A 98 -7.41 -7.22 1.17
N GLY A 99 -8.38 -7.68 1.95
CA GLY A 99 -8.65 -9.10 2.19
C GLY A 99 -7.52 -9.90 2.86
N ALA A 100 -6.52 -9.23 3.43
CA ALA A 100 -5.53 -9.87 4.28
C ALA A 100 -6.14 -10.29 5.62
N GLU A 101 -5.71 -11.45 6.14
CA GLU A 101 -5.96 -11.85 7.53
C GLU A 101 -4.63 -12.17 8.23
N PRO A 102 -4.49 -11.85 9.53
CA PRO A 102 -3.21 -11.97 10.25
C PRO A 102 -2.60 -13.36 10.27
N SER A 103 -3.43 -14.41 10.18
CA SER A 103 -3.00 -15.80 10.30
C SER A 103 -2.51 -16.39 8.97
N ASN A 104 -2.82 -15.77 7.83
CA ASN A 104 -2.63 -16.38 6.51
C ASN A 104 -2.11 -15.42 5.43
N ALA A 105 -1.98 -14.13 5.73
CA ALA A 105 -1.42 -13.15 4.82
C ALA A 105 0.10 -13.34 4.73
N HIS A 106 0.61 -13.46 3.50
CA HIS A 106 2.03 -13.42 3.24
C HIS A 106 2.37 -12.11 2.55
N LEU A 107 3.32 -11.38 3.12
CA LEU A 107 3.74 -10.06 2.66
C LEU A 107 5.26 -9.93 2.74
N ASP A 108 5.87 -9.68 1.60
CA ASP A 108 7.24 -9.19 1.52
C ASP A 108 7.25 -7.69 1.27
N ILE A 109 8.06 -6.97 2.05
CA ILE A 109 8.30 -5.54 1.89
C ILE A 109 9.78 -5.32 1.57
N SER A 110 10.05 -4.54 0.53
CA SER A 110 11.36 -3.97 0.22
C SER A 110 11.21 -2.47 0.02
N MET A 111 12.08 -1.66 0.63
CA MET A 111 11.89 -0.22 0.67
C MET A 111 13.23 0.51 0.59
N ILE A 112 13.29 1.57 -0.21
CA ILE A 112 14.44 2.46 -0.24
C ILE A 112 13.96 3.91 -0.19
N GLY A 113 14.77 4.80 0.32
CA GLY A 113 14.48 6.24 0.26
C GLY A 113 15.74 7.06 0.42
N ASN A 114 15.58 8.38 0.39
CA ASN A 114 16.70 9.32 0.40
C ASN A 114 16.77 10.19 1.67
N PRO A 115 16.73 9.63 2.90
CA PRO A 115 17.04 10.42 4.07
C PRO A 115 18.53 10.82 4.05
N LEU A 116 18.86 11.94 4.68
CA LEU A 116 20.25 12.39 4.83
C LEU A 116 21.07 11.34 5.59
N ASP A 117 22.05 10.73 4.92
CA ASP A 117 23.03 9.86 5.58
C ASP A 117 24.03 10.71 6.37
N THR A 118 24.00 10.57 7.69
CA THR A 118 24.87 11.34 8.58
C THR A 118 26.34 10.95 8.49
N VAL A 119 26.66 9.71 8.13
CA VAL A 119 28.04 9.22 7.96
C VAL A 119 28.60 9.77 6.66
N ALA A 120 27.88 9.57 5.55
CA ALA A 120 28.26 10.13 4.26
C ALA A 120 28.39 11.66 4.31
N MET A 121 27.46 12.35 4.99
CA MET A 121 27.56 13.81 5.19
C MET A 121 28.85 14.21 5.91
N ARG A 122 29.26 13.47 6.97
CA ARG A 122 30.51 13.77 7.70
C ARG A 122 31.73 13.57 6.81
N GLU A 123 31.73 12.55 5.96
CA GLU A 123 32.81 12.28 5.01
C GLU A 123 32.91 13.38 3.94
N ARG A 124 31.78 13.81 3.37
CA ARG A 124 31.73 14.95 2.43
C ARG A 124 32.29 16.23 3.05
N ILE A 125 31.92 16.52 4.30
CA ILE A 125 32.45 17.67 5.04
C ILE A 125 33.97 17.56 5.23
N LYS A 126 34.47 16.37 5.60
CA LYS A 126 35.92 16.14 5.75
C LYS A 126 36.66 16.32 4.42
N ASN A 127 36.04 15.94 3.31
CA ASN A 127 36.61 16.05 1.97
C ASN A 127 36.44 17.44 1.34
N GLY A 128 35.77 18.38 2.03
CA GLY A 128 35.59 19.76 1.54
C GLY A 128 34.43 19.95 0.55
N GLU A 129 33.60 18.93 0.33
CA GLU A 129 32.44 18.97 -0.59
C GLU A 129 31.22 19.69 0.03
N GLY A 130 31.29 20.00 1.33
CA GLY A 130 30.23 20.71 2.06
C GLY A 130 29.19 19.78 2.69
N LYS A 131 28.16 20.40 3.28
CA LYS A 131 27.14 19.72 4.09
C LYS A 131 25.96 19.16 3.27
N TYR A 132 25.64 19.79 2.16
CA TYR A 132 24.39 19.57 1.44
C TYR A 132 24.64 18.92 0.09
N SER A 133 24.00 17.77 -0.18
CA SER A 133 23.84 17.27 -1.54
C SER A 133 22.58 17.86 -2.16
N ARG A 134 22.55 17.96 -3.49
CA ARG A 134 21.34 18.36 -4.24
C ARG A 134 20.23 17.32 -4.11
N GLU A 135 20.61 16.04 -4.09
CA GLU A 135 19.74 14.90 -3.83
C GLU A 135 20.58 13.87 -3.06
N GLU A 136 20.05 13.37 -1.94
CA GLU A 136 20.68 12.29 -1.19
C GLU A 136 20.46 10.96 -1.94
N PRO A 137 21.44 10.04 -1.91
CA PRO A 137 21.31 8.76 -2.59
C PRO A 137 20.15 7.93 -2.00
N MET A 138 19.56 7.07 -2.82
CA MET A 138 18.59 6.09 -2.35
C MET A 138 19.30 5.00 -1.55
N GLN A 139 18.78 4.71 -0.36
CA GLN A 139 19.34 3.74 0.58
C GLN A 139 18.24 2.96 1.29
N GLU A 140 18.62 1.83 1.88
CA GLU A 140 17.70 0.95 2.61
C GLU A 140 17.21 1.64 3.90
N ILE A 141 15.88 1.74 4.04
CA ILE A 141 15.16 2.35 5.17
C ILE A 141 14.05 1.45 5.73
N GLY A 142 13.68 0.38 5.04
CA GLY A 142 12.62 -0.57 5.34
C GLY A 142 12.75 -1.18 6.73
N GLY A 143 13.95 -1.61 7.13
CA GLY A 143 14.17 -2.16 8.47
C GLY A 143 13.79 -1.19 9.59
N SER A 144 14.17 0.09 9.44
CA SER A 144 13.83 1.14 10.42
C SER A 144 12.33 1.45 10.44
N TRP A 145 11.67 1.44 9.28
CA TRP A 145 10.24 1.69 9.18
C TRP A 145 9.40 0.52 9.69
N ILE A 146 9.81 -0.72 9.43
CA ILE A 146 9.09 -1.91 9.92
C ILE A 146 9.06 -1.92 11.45
N GLN A 147 10.16 -1.52 12.10
CA GLN A 147 10.21 -1.41 13.56
C GLN A 147 9.22 -0.40 14.13
N THR A 148 8.87 0.65 13.40
CA THR A 148 7.86 1.64 13.81
C THR A 148 6.45 1.31 13.29
N SER A 149 6.33 0.24 12.50
CA SER A 149 5.07 -0.15 11.88
C SER A 149 4.13 -0.81 12.89
N ARG A 150 2.86 -0.45 12.79
CA ARG A 150 1.75 -1.07 13.50
C ARG A 150 0.74 -1.62 12.52
N CYS A 151 0.16 -2.76 12.86
CA CYS A 151 -0.91 -3.38 12.10
C CYS A 151 -2.25 -3.10 12.78
N GLU A 152 -3.24 -2.74 11.98
CA GLU A 152 -4.62 -2.51 12.39
C GLU A 152 -5.56 -3.16 11.38
N TRP A 153 -6.79 -3.45 11.80
CA TRP A 153 -7.83 -3.85 10.86
C TRP A 153 -8.29 -2.64 10.04
N ILE A 154 -8.49 -2.83 8.73
CA ILE A 154 -9.20 -1.83 7.92
C ILE A 154 -10.63 -1.74 8.45
N PRO A 155 -11.17 -0.53 8.74
CA PRO A 155 -12.55 -0.38 9.17
C PRO A 155 -13.51 -0.97 8.14
N HIS A 156 -14.52 -1.72 8.58
CA HIS A 156 -15.48 -2.42 7.71
C HIS A 156 -16.18 -1.52 6.68
N THR A 157 -16.30 -0.22 6.95
CA THR A 157 -16.86 0.78 6.03
C THR A 157 -15.93 1.13 4.87
N GLN A 158 -14.62 0.93 5.02
CA GLN A 158 -13.58 1.19 4.01
C GLN A 158 -13.16 -0.07 3.26
N GLY A 159 -13.50 -1.25 3.79
CA GLY A 159 -13.17 -2.55 3.25
C GLY A 159 -12.80 -3.53 4.35
N GLN A 160 -12.50 -4.76 3.97
CA GLN A 160 -11.94 -5.77 4.87
C GLN A 160 -10.46 -5.98 4.51
N GLY A 161 -9.61 -6.13 5.51
CA GLY A 161 -8.17 -6.38 5.32
C GLY A 161 -7.33 -5.80 6.46
N LEU A 162 -6.03 -5.73 6.22
CA LEU A 162 -5.05 -5.21 7.18
C LEU A 162 -4.48 -3.88 6.71
N ARG A 163 -4.22 -2.99 7.66
CA ARG A 163 -3.55 -1.71 7.46
C ARG A 163 -2.25 -1.71 8.25
N LEU A 164 -1.14 -1.57 7.54
CA LEU A 164 0.16 -1.30 8.14
C LEU A 164 0.43 0.20 8.09
N SER A 165 0.76 0.80 9.22
CA SER A 165 1.12 2.22 9.29
C SER A 165 2.38 2.39 10.11
N GLY A 166 3.32 3.21 9.65
CA GLY A 166 4.58 3.45 10.35
C GLY A 166 5.13 4.84 10.06
N SER A 167 5.85 5.42 11.01
CA SER A 167 6.51 6.71 10.84
C SER A 167 7.96 6.53 10.42
N PHE A 168 8.42 7.41 9.53
CA PHE A 168 9.85 7.60 9.33
C PHE A 168 10.39 8.45 10.47
N ASN A 169 11.52 8.03 11.03
CA ASN A 169 12.19 8.72 12.13
C ASN A 169 13.63 8.99 11.74
N THR A 170 14.22 10.03 12.33
CA THR A 170 15.67 10.19 12.33
C THR A 170 16.28 9.11 13.21
N VAL A 171 17.36 8.50 12.73
CA VAL A 171 18.08 7.45 13.44
C VAL A 171 19.47 7.98 13.75
N PRO A 172 19.85 8.13 15.04
CA PRO A 172 21.15 8.67 15.40
C PRO A 172 22.30 7.94 14.69
N ASN A 173 23.20 8.71 14.08
CA ASN A 173 24.35 8.19 13.31
C ASN A 173 23.99 7.37 12.05
N VAL A 174 22.73 7.37 11.61
CA VAL A 174 22.31 6.72 10.37
C VAL A 174 21.52 7.72 9.52
N PHE A 175 20.31 8.09 9.95
CA PHE A 175 19.42 9.01 9.21
C PHE A 175 19.28 10.35 9.93
N GLY A 176 19.81 11.42 9.32
CA GLY A 176 19.79 12.79 9.82
C GLY A 176 18.55 13.57 9.43
N SER A 177 17.73 13.06 8.51
CA SER A 177 16.46 13.66 8.09
C SER A 177 15.43 12.59 7.78
N LEU A 178 14.18 13.03 7.58
CA LEU A 178 13.14 12.23 6.96
C LEU A 178 13.40 12.10 5.44
N PRO A 179 12.94 11.03 4.78
CA PRO A 179 13.06 10.88 3.33
C PRO A 179 12.11 11.85 2.61
N THR A 180 12.53 12.36 1.45
CA THR A 180 11.67 13.17 0.55
C THR A 180 11.08 12.32 -0.57
N LYS A 181 11.76 11.21 -0.90
CA LYS A 181 11.36 10.20 -1.87
C LYS A 181 11.53 8.82 -1.25
N VAL A 182 10.53 7.97 -1.46
CA VAL A 182 10.54 6.56 -1.03
C VAL A 182 10.09 5.69 -2.19
N SER A 183 10.81 4.63 -2.49
CA SER A 183 10.37 3.58 -3.40
C SER A 183 10.16 2.29 -2.61
N LEU A 184 9.05 1.62 -2.89
CA LEU A 184 8.54 0.49 -2.12
C LEU A 184 8.10 -0.62 -3.07
N ARG A 185 8.43 -1.87 -2.74
CA ARG A 185 7.88 -3.05 -3.41
C ARG A 185 7.16 -3.92 -2.40
N LEU A 186 5.95 -4.32 -2.78
CA LEU A 186 5.06 -5.15 -1.98
C LEU A 186 4.77 -6.43 -2.76
N ARG A 187 5.21 -7.57 -2.22
CA ARG A 187 4.81 -8.88 -2.71
C ARG A 187 3.78 -9.42 -1.75
N PHE A 188 2.51 -9.23 -2.09
CA PHE A 188 1.39 -9.60 -1.26
C PHE A 188 0.66 -10.81 -1.83
N GLN A 189 0.36 -11.78 -0.97
CA GLN A 189 -0.37 -12.99 -1.30
C GLN A 189 -1.55 -13.15 -0.34
N THR A 190 -2.70 -13.58 -0.88
CA THR A 190 -3.86 -13.98 -0.09
C THR A 190 -4.09 -15.48 -0.22
N PRO A 191 -4.83 -16.11 0.72
CA PRO A 191 -5.21 -17.52 0.60
C PRO A 191 -5.90 -17.83 -0.74
N LEU A 192 -6.67 -16.88 -1.26
CA LEU A 192 -7.33 -17.01 -2.56
C LEU A 192 -6.34 -17.08 -3.72
N THR A 193 -5.27 -16.27 -3.72
CA THR A 193 -4.25 -16.38 -4.77
C THR A 193 -3.50 -17.71 -4.69
N SER A 194 -3.26 -18.23 -3.48
CA SER A 194 -2.68 -19.58 -3.30
C SER A 194 -3.55 -20.73 -3.82
N MET A 195 -4.88 -20.61 -3.69
CA MET A 195 -5.84 -21.63 -4.13
C MET A 195 -5.99 -21.72 -5.64
N LEU A 196 -5.72 -20.63 -6.37
CA LEU A 196 -5.81 -20.58 -7.83
C LEU A 196 -4.64 -21.27 -8.56
N GLY A 197 -3.87 -22.09 -7.83
CA GLY A 197 -2.77 -22.89 -8.38
C GLY A 197 -1.53 -22.09 -8.75
N ALA A 198 -1.52 -20.79 -8.45
CA ALA A 198 -0.41 -19.91 -8.74
C ALA A 198 0.16 -19.40 -7.42
N LEU A 199 1.44 -19.66 -7.15
CA LEU A 199 2.22 -18.95 -6.13
C LEU A 199 2.44 -17.48 -6.51
N ASN A 200 1.44 -16.85 -7.12
CA ASN A 200 1.57 -15.54 -7.73
C ASN A 200 1.15 -14.50 -6.71
N PHE A 201 2.07 -13.59 -6.43
CA PHE A 201 1.78 -12.38 -5.70
C PHE A 201 0.86 -11.49 -6.54
N VAL A 202 0.09 -10.64 -5.87
CA VAL A 202 -0.68 -9.60 -6.54
C VAL A 202 0.29 -8.73 -7.36
N GLY A 203 0.08 -8.64 -8.67
CA GLY A 203 0.99 -7.96 -9.61
C GLY A 203 2.05 -8.86 -10.26
N GLY A 204 2.04 -10.18 -10.00
CA GLY A 204 3.01 -11.14 -10.53
C GLY A 204 4.18 -11.39 -9.57
N GLU A 205 5.20 -12.14 -10.01
CA GLU A 205 6.31 -12.60 -9.14
C GLU A 205 7.07 -11.48 -8.41
N GLN A 206 7.16 -10.30 -9.03
CA GLN A 206 7.82 -9.12 -8.46
C GLN A 206 6.90 -8.31 -7.54
N GLY A 207 5.62 -8.66 -7.45
CA GLY A 207 4.62 -7.89 -6.72
C GLY A 207 4.34 -6.53 -7.38
N VAL A 208 3.87 -5.57 -6.58
CA VAL A 208 3.59 -4.20 -7.03
C VAL A 208 4.63 -3.26 -6.45
N ALA A 209 5.15 -2.36 -7.28
CA ALA A 209 6.10 -1.33 -6.85
C ALA A 209 5.47 0.08 -6.89
N PHE A 210 5.91 0.94 -5.98
CA PHE A 210 5.44 2.31 -5.81
C PHE A 210 6.61 3.25 -5.62
N THR A 211 6.47 4.48 -6.11
CA THR A 211 7.32 5.61 -5.74
C THR A 211 6.46 6.70 -5.13
N LEU A 212 6.93 7.22 -4.00
CA LEU A 212 6.27 8.20 -3.17
C LEU A 212 7.14 9.46 -3.17
N SER A 213 6.55 10.59 -3.51
CA SER A 213 7.14 11.89 -3.22
C SER A 213 6.02 12.91 -3.03
N ALA A 214 6.26 13.94 -2.24
CA ALA A 214 5.27 15.00 -2.07
C ALA A 214 5.02 15.80 -3.37
N ALA A 215 5.95 15.77 -4.34
CA ALA A 215 5.79 16.43 -5.63
C ALA A 215 4.93 15.62 -6.61
N THR A 216 5.06 14.29 -6.62
CA THR A 216 4.39 13.41 -7.59
C THR A 216 3.21 12.63 -7.00
N GLY A 217 3.05 12.65 -5.67
CA GLY A 217 2.13 11.75 -4.98
C GLY A 217 2.62 10.31 -5.03
N VAL A 218 1.66 9.37 -5.02
CA VAL A 218 1.92 7.93 -5.11
C VAL A 218 1.84 7.49 -6.57
N VAL A 219 2.94 6.99 -7.11
CA VAL A 219 3.02 6.47 -8.49
C VAL A 219 3.28 4.97 -8.44
N ALA A 220 2.37 4.17 -8.98
CA ALA A 220 2.58 2.73 -9.14
C ALA A 220 3.47 2.46 -10.36
N LEU A 221 4.58 1.77 -10.15
CA LEU A 221 5.52 1.33 -11.19
C LEU A 221 5.02 0.01 -11.75
N ARG A 222 4.44 0.05 -12.96
CA ARG A 222 3.86 -1.14 -13.60
C ARG A 222 4.86 -1.73 -14.57
N ASN A 223 5.48 -2.84 -14.18
CA ASN A 223 6.49 -3.57 -14.98
C ASN A 223 7.75 -2.75 -15.32
N ASP A 224 7.94 -1.56 -14.73
CA ASP A 224 9.15 -0.78 -14.90
C ASP A 224 10.29 -1.39 -14.06
N PRO A 225 11.47 -1.63 -14.64
CA PRO A 225 12.62 -2.11 -13.89
C PRO A 225 13.05 -1.05 -12.86
N ALA A 226 13.17 -1.46 -11.60
CA ALA A 226 13.58 -0.60 -10.51
C ALA A 226 14.87 -1.17 -9.88
N PRO A 227 16.03 -1.03 -10.55
CA PRO A 227 17.24 -1.79 -10.23
C PRO A 227 17.80 -1.53 -8.83
N GLU A 228 17.56 -0.34 -8.26
CA GLU A 228 17.93 -0.03 -6.88
C GLU A 228 17.01 -0.73 -5.88
N LEU A 229 15.70 -0.75 -6.16
CA LEU A 229 14.68 -1.41 -5.34
C LEU A 229 14.78 -2.94 -5.44
N ASP A 230 15.22 -3.47 -6.59
CA ASP A 230 15.45 -4.89 -6.82
C ASP A 230 16.57 -5.47 -5.93
N LYS A 231 17.50 -4.61 -5.51
CA LYS A 231 18.63 -4.95 -4.64
C LYS A 231 18.35 -4.70 -3.15
N ALA A 232 17.24 -4.03 -2.82
CA ALA A 232 16.88 -3.69 -1.46
C ALA A 232 16.64 -4.94 -0.60
N GLU A 233 16.77 -4.80 0.71
CA GLU A 233 16.53 -5.93 1.61
C GLU A 233 15.05 -6.32 1.55
N ARG A 234 14.79 -7.62 1.69
CA ARG A 234 13.43 -8.16 1.65
C ARG A 234 13.02 -8.62 3.03
N TYR A 235 12.06 -7.90 3.61
CA TYR A 235 11.50 -8.22 4.91
C TYR A 235 10.21 -9.02 4.75
N ARG A 236 10.22 -10.27 5.21
CA ARG A 236 9.09 -11.20 5.07
C ARG A 236 8.23 -11.18 6.31
N LEU A 237 7.15 -10.40 6.26
CA LEU A 237 6.27 -10.16 7.39
C LEU A 237 5.32 -11.32 7.70
N GLY A 238 5.16 -12.28 6.78
CA GLY A 238 4.35 -13.49 7.00
C GLY A 238 5.09 -14.66 7.67
N ASP A 239 6.42 -14.59 7.79
CA ASP A 239 7.26 -15.66 8.32
C ASP A 239 7.50 -15.49 9.84
N GLN A 240 7.88 -16.55 10.55
CA GLN A 240 8.00 -16.57 12.03
C GLN A 240 8.81 -15.40 12.63
N GLN A 241 9.81 -14.87 11.91
CA GLN A 241 10.67 -13.80 12.40
C GLN A 241 9.97 -12.43 12.46
N PHE A 242 9.05 -12.14 11.53
CA PHE A 242 8.37 -10.84 11.45
C PHE A 242 6.84 -10.95 11.46
N SER A 243 6.28 -12.15 11.67
CA SER A 243 4.84 -12.41 11.77
C SER A 243 4.13 -11.53 12.79
N VAL A 244 4.85 -11.14 13.85
CA VAL A 244 4.33 -10.21 14.84
C VAL A 244 3.88 -8.90 14.17
N PHE A 245 4.58 -8.36 13.17
CA PHE A 245 4.24 -7.09 12.50
C PHE A 245 2.95 -7.15 11.68
N LEU A 246 2.37 -8.33 11.41
CA LEU A 246 1.05 -8.48 10.79
C LEU A 246 -0.07 -8.73 11.81
N GLN A 247 0.21 -8.67 13.12
CA GLN A 247 -0.79 -8.88 14.16
C GLN A 247 -1.44 -7.56 14.61
N PRO A 248 -2.78 -7.42 14.43
CA PRO A 248 -3.48 -6.21 14.82
C PRO A 248 -3.59 -6.07 16.33
N GLY A 249 -3.41 -4.85 16.83
CA GLY A 249 -3.60 -4.53 18.25
C GLY A 249 -2.44 -4.89 19.18
N VAL A 250 -1.34 -5.43 18.64
CA VAL A 250 -0.11 -5.65 19.41
C VAL A 250 0.69 -4.35 19.44
N GLN A 251 0.64 -3.62 20.56
CA GLN A 251 1.55 -2.50 20.81
C GLN A 251 2.96 -3.04 21.07
N ARG A 252 3.97 -2.38 20.51
CA ARG A 252 5.40 -2.72 20.65
C ARG A 252 6.20 -1.52 21.10
#